data_AF-A0A7V8VES2-F1
#
_entry.id   AF-A0A7V8VES2-F1
#
_cell.length_a   1.000
_cell.length_b   1.000
_cell.length_c   1.000
_cell.angle_alpha   90.00
_cell.angle_beta   90.00
_cell.angle_gamma   90.00
#
_symmetry.space_group_name_H-M   'P 1'
#
loop_
_entity.id
_entity.type
_entity.pdbx_description
1 polymer ?
#
loop_
_entity_poly.entity_id
_entity_poly.type
_entity_poly.pdbx_seq_one_letter_code
_entity_poly.pdbx_strand_id
1 'polypeptide(L)'
;MMNRLRVWLGAGILTVVAGGVSMWAAPPQLSRGTYERLAAADIAQLQGSIAKCQESAAEARRNLPTARALAMLLVLEAEALGDANLQKQALQIAEVLNKKDFAAAEKLAKSLKANPGTAPLPSQPLHKLNDFHLEEVMSPYRLGRSGGLNIEKDIRDWSKKGVKLDPAAVEILAARTALLSEYTMHMPNDKADVNKANLEQWKKYSQELIDLSRQLAEEAAKGKSANGNAMASLLSKINNKCTDCHNKFRDD
;
A
#
# COMPACT_ATOMS: atom_id res chain seq x y z
N MET A 1 58.12 27.18 -39.12
CA MET A 1 57.77 25.76 -38.87
C MET A 1 56.45 25.74 -38.09
N MET A 2 55.34 25.45 -38.76
CA MET A 2 53.99 25.47 -38.18
C MET A 2 53.50 24.03 -37.97
N ASN A 3 53.36 23.60 -36.71
CA ASN A 3 52.75 22.31 -36.39
C ASN A 3 51.23 22.45 -36.25
N ARG A 4 50.51 21.80 -37.16
CA ARG A 4 49.04 21.67 -37.15
C ARG A 4 48.67 20.43 -36.31
N LEU A 5 47.99 20.63 -35.18
CA LEU A 5 47.31 19.55 -34.46
C LEU A 5 45.96 19.26 -35.14
N ARG A 6 45.79 18.02 -35.59
CA ARG A 6 44.54 17.47 -36.13
C ARG A 6 43.69 16.96 -34.96
N VAL A 7 42.49 17.54 -34.80
CA VAL A 7 41.44 17.05 -33.90
C VAL A 7 40.64 15.98 -34.64
N TRP A 8 40.62 14.76 -34.11
CA TRP A 8 39.75 13.68 -34.55
C TRP A 8 38.47 13.69 -33.71
N LEU A 9 37.34 14.05 -34.33
CA LEU A 9 35.99 13.88 -33.76
C LEU A 9 35.50 12.47 -34.11
N GLY A 10 35.62 11.55 -33.14
CA GLY A 10 34.95 10.25 -33.19
C GLY A 10 33.53 10.41 -32.67
N ALA A 11 32.53 10.38 -33.56
CA ALA A 11 31.12 10.32 -33.20
C ALA A 11 30.77 8.89 -32.75
N GLY A 12 30.76 8.67 -31.43
CA GLY A 12 30.21 7.46 -30.82
C GLY A 12 28.69 7.49 -30.89
N ILE A 13 28.10 6.55 -31.64
CA ILE A 13 26.66 6.31 -31.68
C ILE A 13 26.25 5.76 -30.31
N LEU A 14 25.53 6.57 -29.53
CA LEU A 14 24.86 6.15 -28.31
C LEU A 14 23.62 5.34 -28.70
N THR A 15 23.70 4.01 -28.63
CA THR A 15 22.54 3.13 -28.65
C THR A 15 21.80 3.27 -27.33
N VAL A 16 20.75 4.10 -27.31
CA VAL A 16 19.76 4.10 -26.24
C VAL A 16 18.99 2.79 -26.33
N VAL A 17 19.33 1.84 -25.45
CA VAL A 17 18.52 0.65 -25.22
C VAL A 17 17.22 1.15 -24.60
N ALA A 18 16.16 1.21 -25.42
CA ALA A 18 14.79 1.40 -24.98
C ALA A 18 14.38 0.15 -24.17
N GLY A 19 14.81 0.10 -22.91
CA GLY A 19 14.23 -0.81 -21.94
C GLY A 19 12.77 -0.41 -21.75
N GLY A 20 11.85 -1.29 -22.18
CA GLY A 20 10.43 -1.12 -21.95
C GLY A 20 10.17 -0.97 -20.45
N VAL A 21 10.03 0.28 -20.01
CA VAL A 21 9.57 0.61 -18.67
C VAL A 21 8.16 0.06 -18.54
N SER A 22 8.02 -0.94 -17.67
CA SER A 22 6.74 -1.36 -17.11
C SER A 22 5.92 -0.11 -16.80
N MET A 23 4.76 0.06 -17.46
CA MET A 23 3.86 1.21 -17.25
C MET A 23 3.11 1.17 -15.90
N TRP A 24 3.48 0.26 -15.00
CA TRP A 24 2.92 0.21 -13.66
C TRP A 24 3.64 1.21 -12.78
N ALA A 25 2.87 2.07 -12.10
CA ALA A 25 3.41 3.02 -11.16
C ALA A 25 4.19 2.24 -10.09
N ALA A 26 5.44 2.67 -9.85
CA ALA A 26 6.24 2.13 -8.76
C ALA A 26 5.50 2.34 -7.44
N PRO A 27 5.72 1.50 -6.41
CA PRO A 27 5.13 1.69 -5.09
C PRO A 27 5.30 3.14 -4.62
N PRO A 28 4.37 3.68 -3.79
CA PRO A 28 4.47 5.03 -3.25
C PRO A 28 5.88 5.35 -2.76
N GLN A 29 6.39 6.53 -3.07
CA GLN A 29 7.76 6.93 -2.74
C GLN A 29 7.90 7.23 -1.23
N LEU A 30 7.81 6.19 -0.41
CA LEU A 30 8.08 6.23 1.03
C LEU A 30 9.57 5.91 1.29
N SER A 31 10.05 6.29 2.46
CA SER A 31 11.41 5.92 2.86
C SER A 31 11.53 4.39 3.00
N ARG A 32 12.71 3.84 2.69
CA ARG A 32 12.96 2.40 2.89
C ARG A 32 12.71 1.97 4.34
N GLY A 33 13.12 2.77 5.32
CA GLY A 33 12.89 2.47 6.73
C GLY A 33 11.41 2.42 7.11
N THR A 34 10.56 3.21 6.45
CA THR A 34 9.11 3.15 6.59
C THR A 34 8.57 1.82 6.06
N TYR A 35 9.02 1.38 4.88
CA TYR A 35 8.63 0.07 4.33
C TYR A 35 9.05 -1.10 5.23
N GLU A 36 10.24 -1.07 5.82
CA GLU A 36 10.70 -2.12 6.73
C GLU A 36 9.81 -2.21 8.00
N ARG A 37 9.45 -1.05 8.56
CA ARG A 37 8.53 -0.99 9.72
C ARG A 37 7.12 -1.41 9.34
N LEU A 38 6.63 -1.00 8.17
CA LEU A 38 5.32 -1.38 7.67
C LEU A 38 5.23 -2.89 7.45
N ALA A 39 6.20 -3.50 6.77
CA ALA A 39 6.23 -4.94 6.55
C ALA A 39 6.23 -5.75 7.84
N ALA A 40 6.99 -5.30 8.86
CA ALA A 40 6.94 -5.95 10.17
C ALA A 40 5.53 -5.86 10.81
N ALA A 41 4.88 -4.69 10.72
CA ALA A 41 3.53 -4.50 11.23
C ALA A 41 2.49 -5.34 10.45
N ASP A 42 2.58 -5.39 9.13
CA ASP A 42 1.61 -6.07 8.27
C ASP A 42 1.77 -7.60 8.34
N ILE A 43 2.99 -8.11 8.51
CA ILE A 43 3.22 -9.54 8.85
C ILE A 43 2.48 -9.90 10.15
N ALA A 44 2.63 -9.09 11.20
CA ALA A 44 1.98 -9.36 12.49
C ALA A 44 0.44 -9.29 12.38
N GLN A 45 -0.09 -8.30 11.65
CA GLN A 45 -1.54 -8.18 11.42
C GLN A 45 -2.08 -9.33 10.57
N LEU A 46 -1.33 -9.79 9.57
CA LEU A 46 -1.72 -10.92 8.73
C LEU A 46 -1.78 -12.20 9.56
N GLN A 47 -0.74 -12.48 10.36
CA GLN A 47 -0.71 -13.62 11.28
C GLN A 47 -1.91 -13.59 12.25
N GLY A 48 -2.21 -12.44 12.85
CA GLY A 48 -3.36 -12.27 13.73
C GLY A 48 -4.71 -12.46 13.03
N SER A 49 -4.85 -11.97 11.80
CA SER A 49 -6.07 -12.10 11.00
C SER A 49 -6.30 -13.55 10.56
N ILE A 50 -5.25 -14.28 10.18
CA ILE A 50 -5.30 -15.71 9.86
C ILE A 50 -5.69 -16.53 11.09
N ALA A 51 -5.10 -16.24 12.25
CA ALA A 51 -5.44 -16.93 13.51
C ALA A 51 -6.93 -16.78 13.83
N LYS A 52 -7.48 -15.56 13.73
CA LYS A 52 -8.93 -15.32 13.90
C LYS A 52 -9.78 -16.10 12.90
N CYS A 53 -9.35 -16.23 11.64
CA CYS A 53 -10.08 -17.01 10.65
C CYS A 53 -10.24 -18.49 11.05
N GLN A 54 -9.33 -19.04 11.86
CA GLN A 54 -9.42 -20.42 12.33
C GLN A 54 -10.38 -20.61 13.52
N GLU A 55 -10.76 -19.53 14.22
CA GLU A 55 -11.58 -19.63 15.44
C GLU A 55 -13.00 -20.10 15.15
N SER A 56 -13.61 -19.64 14.05
CA SER A 56 -14.95 -20.06 13.62
C SER A 56 -15.26 -19.61 12.19
N ALA A 57 -16.30 -20.16 11.57
CA ALA A 57 -16.79 -19.70 10.26
C ALA A 57 -17.23 -18.22 10.27
N ALA A 58 -17.75 -17.73 11.41
CA ALA A 58 -18.16 -16.34 11.57
C ALA A 58 -16.93 -15.40 11.59
N GLU A 59 -15.87 -15.79 12.30
CA GLU A 59 -14.61 -15.04 12.31
C GLU A 59 -13.89 -15.14 10.97
N ALA A 60 -13.92 -16.29 10.30
CA ALA A 60 -13.40 -16.44 8.93
C ALA A 60 -14.08 -15.45 7.97
N ARG A 61 -15.42 -15.39 7.96
CA ARG A 61 -16.17 -14.44 7.11
C ARG A 61 -15.79 -12.99 7.39
N ARG A 62 -15.50 -12.67 8.64
CA ARG A 62 -15.18 -11.32 9.09
C ARG A 62 -13.74 -10.91 8.74
N ASN A 63 -12.75 -11.77 8.98
CA ASN A 63 -11.33 -11.42 8.92
C ASN A 63 -10.64 -11.82 7.61
N LEU A 64 -11.20 -12.77 6.84
CA LEU A 64 -10.62 -13.22 5.57
C LEU A 64 -10.37 -12.06 4.58
N PRO A 65 -11.31 -11.13 4.35
CA PRO A 65 -11.06 -10.02 3.42
C PRO A 65 -9.82 -9.18 3.81
N THR A 66 -9.60 -8.97 5.10
CA THR A 66 -8.46 -8.17 5.59
C THR A 66 -7.16 -8.97 5.57
N ALA A 67 -7.19 -10.27 5.88
CA ALA A 67 -6.04 -11.15 5.67
C ALA A 67 -5.60 -11.17 4.20
N ARG A 68 -6.56 -11.26 3.28
CA ARG A 68 -6.36 -11.17 1.83
C ARG A 68 -5.72 -9.85 1.41
N ALA A 69 -6.27 -8.72 1.87
CA ALA A 69 -5.70 -7.40 1.60
C ALA A 69 -4.26 -7.25 2.13
N LEU A 70 -3.99 -7.68 3.37
CA LEU A 70 -2.66 -7.62 3.98
C LEU A 70 -1.63 -8.47 3.23
N ALA A 71 -2.01 -9.66 2.75
CA ALA A 71 -1.13 -10.46 1.91
C ALA A 71 -0.74 -9.72 0.62
N MET A 72 -1.64 -8.95 0.02
CA MET A 72 -1.35 -8.16 -1.18
C MET A 72 -0.52 -6.91 -0.88
N LEU A 73 -0.75 -6.25 0.26
CA LEU A 73 0.09 -5.13 0.70
C LEU A 73 1.53 -5.58 0.92
N LEU A 74 1.74 -6.75 1.53
CA LEU A 74 3.07 -7.34 1.68
C LEU A 74 3.77 -7.62 0.35
N VAL A 75 3.04 -7.85 -0.75
CA VAL A 75 3.63 -7.95 -2.08
C VAL A 75 4.16 -6.58 -2.55
N LEU A 76 3.38 -5.51 -2.40
CA LEU A 76 3.83 -4.15 -2.75
C LEU A 76 5.02 -3.70 -1.88
N GLU A 77 4.99 -4.02 -0.59
CA GLU A 77 6.08 -3.74 0.33
C GLU A 77 7.34 -4.52 -0.05
N ALA A 78 7.21 -5.80 -0.41
CA ALA A 78 8.31 -6.61 -0.89
C ALA A 78 8.91 -6.06 -2.20
N GLU A 79 8.08 -5.54 -3.11
CA GLU A 79 8.56 -4.84 -4.32
C GLU A 79 9.41 -3.62 -3.96
N ALA A 80 8.91 -2.75 -3.09
CA ALA A 80 9.64 -1.56 -2.63
C ALA A 80 10.94 -1.92 -1.89
N LEU A 81 10.94 -3.01 -1.11
CA LEU A 81 12.09 -3.48 -0.34
C LEU A 81 13.11 -4.26 -1.16
N GLY A 82 12.77 -4.73 -2.37
CA GLY A 82 13.63 -5.63 -3.12
C GLY A 82 13.62 -7.08 -2.62
N ASP A 83 12.59 -7.49 -1.89
CA ASP A 83 12.54 -8.79 -1.19
C ASP A 83 11.74 -9.83 -1.98
N ALA A 84 12.42 -10.52 -2.89
CA ALA A 84 11.77 -11.53 -3.74
C ALA A 84 11.19 -12.71 -2.94
N ASN A 85 11.75 -13.03 -1.76
CA ASN A 85 11.25 -14.12 -0.94
C ASN A 85 9.94 -13.72 -0.24
N LEU A 86 9.87 -12.53 0.36
CA LEU A 86 8.64 -12.01 0.95
C LEU A 86 7.54 -11.89 -0.11
N GLN A 87 7.85 -11.36 -1.30
CA GLN A 87 6.90 -11.28 -2.41
C GLN A 87 6.32 -12.66 -2.75
N LYS A 88 7.19 -13.66 -2.94
CA LYS A 88 6.77 -15.03 -3.27
C LYS A 88 5.90 -15.64 -2.17
N GLN A 89 6.33 -15.52 -0.91
CA GLN A 89 5.58 -16.09 0.23
C GLN A 89 4.23 -15.40 0.42
N ALA A 90 4.17 -14.08 0.27
CA ALA A 90 2.92 -13.31 0.36
C ALA A 90 1.92 -13.72 -0.74
N LEU A 91 2.38 -13.91 -1.99
CA LEU A 91 1.55 -14.44 -3.08
C LEU A 91 1.05 -15.87 -2.81
N GLN A 92 1.90 -16.73 -2.24
CA GLN A 92 1.48 -18.09 -1.84
C GLN A 92 0.43 -18.06 -0.73
N ILE A 93 0.57 -17.16 0.25
CA ILE A 93 -0.41 -16.98 1.32
C ILE A 93 -1.74 -16.47 0.75
N ALA A 94 -1.71 -15.50 -0.16
CA ALA A 94 -2.89 -15.04 -0.88
C ALA A 94 -3.61 -16.20 -1.60
N GLU A 95 -2.88 -17.08 -2.28
CA GLU A 95 -3.46 -18.22 -2.98
C GLU A 95 -4.15 -19.23 -2.03
N VAL A 96 -3.54 -19.57 -0.89
CA VAL A 96 -4.17 -20.48 0.07
C VAL A 96 -5.34 -19.85 0.81
N LEU A 97 -5.30 -18.54 1.06
CA LEU A 97 -6.43 -17.78 1.61
C LEU A 97 -7.64 -17.78 0.67
N ASN A 98 -7.42 -17.68 -0.64
CA ASN A 98 -8.49 -17.81 -1.65
C ASN A 98 -9.18 -19.17 -1.57
N LYS A 99 -8.42 -20.23 -1.29
CA LYS A 99 -8.95 -21.59 -1.10
C LYS A 99 -9.56 -21.80 0.30
N LYS A 100 -9.55 -20.78 1.16
CA LYS A 100 -9.98 -20.83 2.56
C LYS A 100 -9.24 -21.90 3.39
N ASP A 101 -8.00 -22.23 2.99
CA ASP A 101 -7.14 -23.15 3.73
C ASP A 101 -6.34 -22.38 4.79
N PHE A 102 -7.00 -22.07 5.90
CA PHE A 102 -6.42 -21.24 6.97
C PHE A 102 -5.27 -21.94 7.71
N ALA A 103 -5.26 -23.27 7.74
CA ALA A 103 -4.18 -24.04 8.37
C ALA A 103 -2.90 -23.97 7.53
N ALA A 104 -3.01 -24.12 6.20
CA ALA A 104 -1.88 -23.91 5.30
C ALA A 104 -1.39 -22.46 5.32
N ALA A 105 -2.32 -21.49 5.33
CA ALA A 105 -2.00 -20.06 5.43
C ALA A 105 -1.19 -19.74 6.69
N GLU A 106 -1.60 -20.24 7.84
CA GLU A 106 -0.90 -20.02 9.11
C GLU A 106 0.49 -20.63 9.11
N LYS A 107 0.64 -21.86 8.57
CA LYS A 107 1.94 -22.52 8.45
C LYS A 107 2.92 -21.69 7.62
N LEU A 108 2.47 -21.13 6.50
CA LEU A 108 3.27 -20.25 5.66
C LEU A 108 3.59 -18.94 6.40
N ALA A 109 2.58 -18.32 7.02
CA ALA A 109 2.67 -17.02 7.68
C ALA A 109 3.65 -17.03 8.87
N LYS A 110 3.80 -18.15 9.59
CA LYS A 110 4.77 -18.29 10.70
C LYS A 110 6.22 -18.09 10.28
N SER A 111 6.54 -18.31 9.01
CA SER A 111 7.89 -18.15 8.47
C SER A 111 8.15 -16.79 7.80
N LEU A 112 7.12 -15.93 7.71
CA LEU A 112 7.25 -14.63 7.08
C LEU A 112 8.24 -13.75 7.84
N LYS A 113 9.17 -13.18 7.08
CA LYS A 113 10.11 -12.19 7.57
C LYS A 113 10.53 -11.31 6.40
N ALA A 114 10.58 -10.00 6.62
CA ALA A 114 11.19 -9.08 5.69
C ALA A 114 12.73 -9.23 5.73
N ASN A 115 13.33 -9.49 4.57
CA ASN A 115 14.76 -9.51 4.30
C ASN A 115 15.03 -8.59 3.09
N PRO A 116 15.08 -7.27 3.32
CA PRO A 116 15.16 -6.29 2.25
C PRO A 116 16.38 -6.47 1.33
N GLY A 117 16.16 -6.46 0.02
CA GLY A 117 17.20 -6.55 -1.01
C GLY A 117 17.83 -5.20 -1.36
N THR A 118 18.79 -5.17 -2.30
CA THR A 118 19.56 -3.95 -2.60
C THR A 118 18.86 -2.99 -3.57
N ALA A 119 17.88 -3.47 -4.33
CA ALA A 119 17.13 -2.68 -5.30
C ALA A 119 15.66 -3.12 -5.33
N PRO A 120 14.70 -2.21 -5.60
CA PRO A 120 13.29 -2.56 -5.75
C PRO A 120 13.08 -3.64 -6.83
N LEU A 121 12.07 -4.49 -6.63
CA LEU A 121 11.64 -5.46 -7.63
C LEU A 121 10.77 -4.78 -8.70
N PRO A 122 10.61 -5.39 -9.87
CA PRO A 122 9.61 -4.96 -10.85
C PRO A 122 8.19 -5.07 -10.26
N SER A 123 7.37 -4.05 -10.51
CA SER A 123 5.98 -4.05 -10.06
C SER A 123 5.12 -5.05 -10.81
N GLN A 124 4.28 -5.77 -10.07
CA GLN A 124 3.31 -6.71 -10.62
C GLN A 124 1.91 -6.09 -10.70
N PRO A 125 1.09 -6.48 -11.70
CA PRO A 125 -0.28 -6.01 -11.82
C PRO A 125 -1.19 -6.75 -10.82
N LEU A 126 -1.01 -6.51 -9.52
CA LEU A 126 -1.64 -7.28 -8.44
C LEU A 126 -3.18 -7.32 -8.52
N HIS A 127 -3.81 -6.24 -8.96
CA HIS A 127 -5.26 -6.17 -9.19
C HIS A 127 -5.78 -7.18 -10.23
N LYS A 128 -4.91 -7.73 -11.08
CA LYS A 128 -5.24 -8.79 -12.06
C LYS A 128 -4.98 -10.20 -11.53
N LEU A 129 -4.34 -10.31 -10.37
CA LEU A 129 -4.02 -11.59 -9.77
C LEU A 129 -5.13 -11.98 -8.79
N ASN A 130 -5.46 -13.27 -8.72
CA ASN A 130 -6.22 -13.87 -7.62
C ASN A 130 -7.66 -13.36 -7.37
N ASP A 131 -8.31 -12.75 -8.38
CA ASP A 131 -9.74 -12.34 -8.35
C ASP A 131 -10.12 -11.64 -7.03
N PHE A 132 -9.39 -10.57 -6.71
CA PHE A 132 -9.72 -9.72 -5.57
C PHE A 132 -10.76 -8.70 -5.98
N HIS A 133 -11.79 -8.57 -5.14
CA HIS A 133 -12.77 -7.52 -5.30
C HIS A 133 -12.34 -6.26 -4.51
N LEU A 134 -12.80 -5.10 -4.99
CA LEU A 134 -12.53 -3.82 -4.33
C LEU A 134 -12.94 -3.84 -2.86
N GLU A 135 -14.03 -4.52 -2.49
CA GLU A 135 -14.47 -4.54 -1.08
C GLU A 135 -13.50 -5.28 -0.16
N GLU A 136 -12.76 -6.26 -0.70
CA GLU A 136 -11.74 -6.98 0.05
C GLU A 136 -10.52 -6.09 0.29
N VAL A 137 -10.05 -5.38 -0.75
CA VAL A 137 -8.93 -4.44 -0.65
C VAL A 137 -9.26 -3.30 0.31
N MET A 138 -10.51 -2.82 0.32
CA MET A 138 -10.96 -1.77 1.24
C MET A 138 -11.27 -2.27 2.65
N SER A 139 -11.24 -3.59 2.90
CA SER A 139 -11.59 -4.15 4.21
C SER A 139 -10.72 -3.67 5.39
N PRO A 140 -9.41 -3.34 5.25
CA PRO A 140 -8.64 -2.77 6.35
C PRO A 140 -9.19 -1.45 6.90
N TYR A 141 -9.96 -0.69 6.11
CA TYR A 141 -10.63 0.53 6.58
C TYR A 141 -11.79 0.27 7.56
N ARG A 142 -12.35 -0.94 7.56
CA ARG A 142 -13.47 -1.32 8.44
C ARG A 142 -13.05 -1.27 9.91
N LEU A 143 -14.06 -1.23 10.79
CA LEU A 143 -13.85 -1.36 12.23
C LEU A 143 -13.29 -2.73 12.59
N GLY A 144 -12.50 -2.80 13.67
CA GLY A 144 -11.92 -4.05 14.17
C GLY A 144 -12.97 -5.11 14.54
N ARG A 145 -14.13 -4.68 15.07
CA ARG A 145 -15.28 -5.58 15.32
C ARG A 145 -15.88 -6.19 14.05
N SER A 146 -15.55 -5.64 12.89
CA SER A 146 -15.95 -6.10 11.56
C SER A 146 -14.77 -6.70 10.79
N GLY A 147 -13.66 -7.00 11.46
CA GLY A 147 -12.48 -7.65 10.89
C GLY A 147 -11.47 -6.73 10.22
N GLY A 148 -11.71 -5.41 10.23
CA GLY A 148 -10.76 -4.44 9.68
C GLY A 148 -9.69 -4.00 10.68
N LEU A 149 -8.92 -2.99 10.29
CA LEU A 149 -7.80 -2.45 11.07
C LEU A 149 -8.10 -1.07 11.69
N ASN A 150 -9.37 -0.65 11.68
CA ASN A 150 -9.83 0.67 12.17
C ASN A 150 -9.27 1.89 11.41
N ILE A 151 -8.65 1.75 10.23
CA ILE A 151 -7.95 2.85 9.55
C ILE A 151 -8.85 4.10 9.40
N GLU A 152 -10.08 3.94 8.91
CA GLU A 152 -11.00 5.09 8.73
C GLU A 152 -11.36 5.75 10.08
N LYS A 153 -11.59 4.95 11.11
CA LYS A 153 -11.90 5.45 12.46
C LYS A 153 -10.71 6.19 13.04
N ASP A 154 -9.51 5.65 12.92
CA ASP A 154 -8.28 6.24 13.45
C ASP A 154 -7.95 7.54 12.73
N ILE A 155 -8.07 7.59 11.39
CA ILE A 155 -7.94 8.83 10.62
C ILE A 155 -8.90 9.92 11.15
N ARG A 156 -10.19 9.57 11.31
CA ARG A 156 -11.20 10.51 11.80
C ARG A 156 -10.90 10.97 13.23
N ASP A 157 -10.58 10.05 14.13
CA ASP A 157 -10.37 10.39 15.53
C ASP A 157 -9.06 11.14 15.76
N TRP A 158 -7.98 10.78 15.07
CA TRP A 158 -6.67 11.43 15.16
C TRP A 158 -6.61 12.78 14.44
N SER A 159 -7.54 13.07 13.53
CA SER A 159 -7.68 14.40 12.91
C SER A 159 -8.27 15.46 13.86
N LYS A 160 -8.82 15.08 15.02
CA LYS A 160 -9.44 16.00 15.98
C LYS A 160 -8.38 16.86 16.68
N LYS A 161 -8.72 18.13 16.93
CA LYS A 161 -7.84 19.08 17.62
C LYS A 161 -7.52 18.61 19.05
N GLY A 162 -6.24 18.70 19.43
CA GLY A 162 -5.78 18.40 20.79
C GLY A 162 -5.52 16.92 21.08
N VAL A 163 -5.69 16.03 20.09
CA VAL A 163 -5.34 14.61 20.23
C VAL A 163 -3.82 14.46 20.25
N LYS A 164 -3.31 13.72 21.25
CA LYS A 164 -1.90 13.32 21.30
C LYS A 164 -1.69 12.16 20.33
N LEU A 165 -0.83 12.37 19.35
CA LEU A 165 -0.51 11.39 18.32
C LEU A 165 0.77 10.64 18.70
N ASP A 166 0.75 9.33 18.51
CA ASP A 166 1.96 8.50 18.51
C ASP A 166 2.53 8.46 17.08
N PRO A 167 3.71 9.08 16.83
CA PRO A 167 4.28 9.11 15.49
C PRO A 167 4.50 7.72 14.88
N ALA A 168 4.85 6.70 15.68
CA ALA A 168 5.06 5.36 15.14
C ALA A 168 3.75 4.76 14.61
N ALA A 169 2.65 4.89 15.35
CA ALA A 169 1.34 4.42 14.91
C ALA A 169 0.82 5.20 13.69
N VAL A 170 1.04 6.53 13.66
CA VAL A 170 0.66 7.39 12.54
C VAL A 170 1.45 7.04 11.28
N GLU A 171 2.75 6.77 11.39
CA GLU A 171 3.58 6.37 10.25
C GLU A 171 3.03 5.10 9.59
N ILE A 172 2.75 4.06 10.38
CA ILE A 172 2.23 2.79 9.88
C ILE A 172 0.86 2.96 9.24
N LEU A 173 -0.03 3.71 9.88
CA LEU A 173 -1.35 4.00 9.32
C LEU A 173 -1.22 4.72 7.96
N ALA A 174 -0.40 5.76 7.90
CA ALA A 174 -0.23 6.58 6.71
C ALA A 174 0.41 5.80 5.56
N ALA A 175 1.47 5.05 5.85
CA ALA A 175 2.13 4.21 4.86
C ALA A 175 1.16 3.15 4.29
N ARG A 176 0.35 2.51 5.15
CA ARG A 176 -0.67 1.54 4.71
C ARG A 176 -1.77 2.20 3.88
N THR A 177 -2.25 3.38 4.28
CA THR A 177 -3.22 4.18 3.50
C THR A 177 -2.68 4.48 2.11
N ALA A 178 -1.40 4.88 1.98
CA ALA A 178 -0.78 5.13 0.69
C ALA A 178 -0.79 3.89 -0.22
N LEU A 179 -0.41 2.72 0.30
CA LEU A 179 -0.42 1.47 -0.48
C LEU A 179 -1.82 1.01 -0.87
N LEU A 180 -2.79 1.14 0.03
CA LEU A 180 -4.19 0.84 -0.27
C LEU A 180 -4.72 1.77 -1.37
N SER A 181 -4.38 3.06 -1.33
CA SER A 181 -4.75 4.01 -2.37
C SER A 181 -4.07 3.73 -3.71
N GLU A 182 -2.79 3.33 -3.72
CA GLU A 182 -2.09 2.86 -4.93
C GLU A 182 -2.81 1.67 -5.55
N TYR A 183 -3.14 0.67 -4.74
CA TYR A 183 -3.81 -0.53 -5.21
C TYR A 183 -5.21 -0.21 -5.77
N THR A 184 -6.00 0.56 -5.03
CA THR A 184 -7.40 0.87 -5.38
C THR A 184 -7.52 1.84 -6.56
N MET A 185 -6.50 2.65 -6.83
CA MET A 185 -6.43 3.48 -8.05
C MET A 185 -6.67 2.68 -9.34
N HIS A 186 -6.29 1.40 -9.34
CA HIS A 186 -6.43 0.46 -10.46
C HIS A 186 -7.70 -0.40 -10.40
N MET A 187 -8.59 -0.15 -9.45
CA MET A 187 -9.82 -0.91 -9.24
C MET A 187 -11.04 0.03 -9.17
N PRO A 188 -11.37 0.75 -10.25
CA PRO A 188 -12.58 1.56 -10.28
C PRO A 188 -13.82 0.67 -10.05
N ASN A 189 -14.79 1.16 -9.28
CA ASN A 189 -16.09 0.52 -9.19
C ASN A 189 -17.01 0.94 -10.34
N ASP A 190 -18.22 0.37 -10.39
CA ASP A 190 -19.20 0.62 -11.46
C ASP A 190 -19.50 2.12 -11.66
N LYS A 191 -19.60 2.89 -10.56
CA LYS A 191 -19.80 4.35 -10.63
C LYS A 191 -18.60 5.09 -11.19
N ALA A 192 -17.38 4.65 -10.87
CA ALA A 192 -16.15 5.23 -11.37
C ALA A 192 -15.92 4.90 -12.86
N ASP A 193 -16.30 3.70 -13.31
CA ASP A 193 -16.01 3.20 -14.66
C ASP A 193 -17.05 3.63 -15.72
N VAL A 194 -18.16 4.22 -15.30
CA VAL A 194 -19.26 4.62 -16.20
C VAL A 194 -18.85 5.61 -17.30
N ASN A 195 -17.86 6.48 -17.05
CA ASN A 195 -17.32 7.39 -18.06
C ASN A 195 -15.90 7.86 -17.71
N LYS A 196 -15.21 8.41 -18.72
CA LYS A 196 -13.82 8.89 -18.61
C LYS A 196 -13.62 9.93 -17.49
N ALA A 197 -14.55 10.87 -17.31
CA ALA A 197 -14.41 11.93 -16.30
C ALA A 197 -14.50 11.36 -14.87
N ASN A 198 -15.38 10.39 -14.63
CA ASN A 198 -15.46 9.69 -13.35
C ASN A 198 -14.19 8.87 -13.08
N LEU A 199 -13.67 8.16 -14.08
CA LEU A 199 -12.43 7.40 -13.94
C LEU A 199 -11.22 8.31 -13.66
N GLU A 200 -11.13 9.46 -14.33
CA GLU A 200 -10.11 10.47 -14.05
C GLU A 200 -10.23 11.02 -12.62
N GLN A 201 -11.46 11.26 -12.16
CA GLN A 201 -11.71 11.74 -10.80
C GLN A 201 -11.40 10.68 -9.72
N TRP A 202 -11.67 9.40 -9.98
CA TRP A 202 -11.26 8.26 -9.13
C TRP A 202 -9.75 8.21 -8.97
N LYS A 203 -9.03 8.25 -10.10
CA LYS A 203 -7.55 8.26 -10.11
C LYS A 203 -7.00 9.49 -9.39
N LYS A 204 -7.60 10.66 -9.60
CA LYS A 204 -7.21 11.89 -8.92
C LYS A 204 -7.36 11.78 -7.40
N TYR A 205 -8.49 11.31 -6.89
CA TYR A 205 -8.67 11.15 -5.44
C TYR A 205 -7.71 10.12 -4.85
N SER A 206 -7.45 9.03 -5.57
CA SER A 206 -6.47 8.01 -5.16
C SER A 206 -5.06 8.61 -5.09
N GLN A 207 -4.64 9.37 -6.10
CA GLN A 207 -3.35 10.05 -6.13
C GLN A 207 -3.21 11.10 -5.02
N GLU A 208 -4.24 11.91 -4.78
CA GLU A 208 -4.25 12.88 -3.69
C GLU A 208 -4.12 12.20 -2.31
N LEU A 209 -4.76 11.04 -2.12
CA LEU A 209 -4.61 10.23 -0.90
C LEU A 209 -3.19 9.66 -0.77
N ILE A 210 -2.59 9.14 -1.85
CA ILE A 210 -1.20 8.66 -1.85
C ILE A 210 -0.25 9.78 -1.41
N ASP A 211 -0.39 10.97 -2.01
CA ASP A 211 0.49 12.11 -1.73
C ASP A 211 0.36 12.64 -0.31
N LEU A 212 -0.88 12.77 0.19
CA LEU A 212 -1.13 13.20 1.57
C LEU A 212 -0.63 12.18 2.58
N SER A 213 -0.84 10.89 2.29
CA SER A 213 -0.42 9.80 3.17
C SER A 213 1.10 9.66 3.21
N ARG A 214 1.79 9.86 2.08
CA ARG A 214 3.25 9.96 2.04
C ARG A 214 3.76 11.10 2.90
N GLN A 215 3.22 12.31 2.75
CA GLN A 215 3.60 13.46 3.57
C GLN A 215 3.38 13.19 5.06
N LEU A 216 2.28 12.51 5.42
CA LEU A 216 2.00 12.14 6.80
C LEU A 216 2.99 11.11 7.33
N ALA A 217 3.32 10.08 6.54
CA ALA A 217 4.32 9.08 6.90
C ALA A 217 5.71 9.71 7.08
N GLU A 218 6.12 10.63 6.20
CA GLU A 218 7.39 11.37 6.29
C GLU A 218 7.46 12.26 7.54
N GLU A 219 6.38 12.96 7.88
CA GLU A 219 6.30 13.76 9.10
C GLU A 219 6.37 12.87 10.35
N ALA A 220 5.63 11.76 10.35
CA ALA A 220 5.57 10.83 11.46
C ALA A 220 6.90 10.07 11.67
N ALA A 221 7.62 9.76 10.59
CA ALA A 221 8.94 9.12 10.63
C ALA A 221 10.03 9.96 11.34
N LYS A 222 9.77 11.26 11.59
CA LYS A 222 10.64 12.11 12.43
C LYS A 222 10.61 11.71 13.92
N GLY A 223 9.73 10.79 14.32
CA GLY A 223 9.66 10.25 15.67
C GLY A 223 9.40 11.33 16.70
N LYS A 224 10.29 11.47 17.69
CA LYS A 224 10.15 12.49 18.75
C LYS A 224 10.16 13.93 18.22
N SER A 225 10.69 14.14 17.02
CA SER A 225 10.73 15.45 16.35
C SER A 225 9.53 15.70 15.43
N ALA A 226 8.56 14.77 15.36
CA ALA A 226 7.35 14.94 14.56
C ALA A 226 6.47 16.08 15.09
N ASN A 227 5.94 16.88 14.18
CA ASN A 227 5.02 17.97 14.47
C ASN A 227 3.58 17.44 14.54
N GLY A 228 3.06 17.28 15.76
CA GLY A 228 1.69 16.81 16.01
C GLY A 228 0.61 17.64 15.32
N ASN A 229 0.77 18.95 15.20
CA ASN A 229 -0.21 19.81 14.51
C ASN A 229 -0.17 19.59 12.99
N ALA A 230 1.01 19.39 12.42
CA ALA A 230 1.16 19.06 11.00
C ALA A 230 0.54 17.69 10.69
N MET A 231 0.80 16.68 11.54
CA MET A 231 0.19 15.34 11.40
C MET A 231 -1.35 15.42 11.49
N ALA A 232 -1.90 16.12 12.49
CA ALA A 232 -3.35 16.29 12.62
C ALA A 232 -3.97 17.01 11.41
N SER A 233 -3.29 18.02 10.87
CA SER A 233 -3.73 18.73 9.65
C SER A 233 -3.75 17.80 8.43
N LEU A 234 -2.72 16.98 8.24
CA LEU A 234 -2.65 15.99 7.16
C LEU A 234 -3.72 14.92 7.30
N LEU A 235 -3.94 14.38 8.52
CA LEU A 235 -5.03 13.45 8.81
C LEU A 235 -6.40 14.05 8.48
N SER A 236 -6.63 15.33 8.80
CA SER A 236 -7.87 16.02 8.43
C SER A 236 -8.06 16.11 6.92
N LYS A 237 -7.00 16.42 6.16
CA LYS A 237 -7.04 16.43 4.69
C LYS A 237 -7.32 15.03 4.11
N ILE A 238 -6.68 13.99 4.65
CA ILE A 238 -6.93 12.59 4.26
C ILE A 238 -8.40 12.23 4.52
N ASN A 239 -8.92 12.53 5.72
CA ASN A 239 -10.32 12.29 6.08
C ASN A 239 -11.29 12.96 5.10
N ASN A 240 -11.02 14.22 4.72
CA ASN A 240 -11.84 14.94 3.76
C ASN A 240 -11.79 14.27 2.38
N LYS A 241 -10.63 13.76 1.94
CA LYS A 241 -10.52 13.03 0.68
C LYS A 241 -11.22 11.68 0.68
N CYS A 242 -11.19 10.96 1.79
CA CYS A 242 -12.03 9.76 1.96
C CYS A 242 -13.52 10.13 1.82
N THR A 243 -13.94 11.24 2.43
CA THR A 243 -15.33 11.73 2.36
C THR A 243 -15.72 12.14 0.94
N ASP A 244 -14.88 12.90 0.23
CA ASP A 244 -15.10 13.32 -1.16
C ASP A 244 -15.25 12.11 -2.10
N CYS A 245 -14.39 11.10 -1.93
CA CYS A 245 -14.45 9.87 -2.73
C CYS A 245 -15.72 9.07 -2.41
N HIS A 246 -16.05 8.88 -1.13
CA HIS A 246 -17.26 8.16 -0.72
C HIS A 246 -18.53 8.84 -1.23
N ASN A 247 -18.66 10.15 -1.10
CA ASN A 247 -19.82 10.90 -1.58
C ASN A 247 -20.03 10.77 -3.10
N LYS A 248 -18.94 10.59 -3.87
CA LYS A 248 -19.01 10.49 -5.33
C LYS A 248 -19.21 9.06 -5.83
N PHE A 249 -18.56 8.09 -5.20
CA PHE A 249 -18.41 6.75 -5.75
C PHE A 249 -18.93 5.63 -4.86
N ARG A 250 -19.20 5.84 -3.58
CA ARG A 250 -19.80 4.77 -2.75
C ARG A 250 -21.27 4.61 -3.13
N ASP A 251 -21.74 3.38 -3.12
CA ASP A 251 -23.18 3.11 -3.19
C ASP A 251 -23.83 3.47 -1.85
N ASP A 252 -24.98 4.14 -1.94
CA ASP A 252 -25.79 4.50 -0.78
C ASP A 252 -26.61 3.30 -0.30
#